data_AF-F6HER6-F1
#
_entry.id   AF-F6HER6-F1
#
_cell.length_a   1.000
_cell.length_b   1.000
_cell.length_c   1.000
_cell.angle_alpha   90.00
_cell.angle_beta   90.00
_cell.angle_gamma   90.00
#
_symmetry.space_group_name_H-M   'P 1'
#
loop_
_entity.id
_entity.type
_entity.pdbx_description
1 polymer ?
#
loop_
_entity_poly.entity_id
_entity_poly.type
_entity_poly.pdbx_seq_one_letter_code
_entity_poly.pdbx_strand_id
1 'polypeptide(L)'
;MQASQKHGISGRSGSFYSQPVPQDESCQWPILNIEHHSCSDDGSQGMHFSGPTYCEQYGTHESSSATGSFPIYNSPSTVSFSPEGSPASQQDSQTYPSDQLHSPENGHGSPISGSCLTDDVNELRHKLRELETAMLGPDSDILDVHEVIPRELNKISLEREKWKQMMEVISRGDLKEVLVSCAKAVADNDILRAEWGISELRQMVSVSGEPIQRLGAYMLEGLVARLAASGSSIYKALRCKEPASAELLSYMHLLFEICPYFKFGHMSGNGAIAEAMKDESKVHIIDFQISQGVQWITLIQALAARPGGPPQIRITGIDDSTSAYARGGGPSIVGQRLSRFAESCKVPFEFHAATISGCEVQLEDLELRPGEALAVNFAFILHHMPDESVDTQNHRDRLLRLVKSLSPKVVTLVEQESNTNTAPFLSRFIEAMNYYLAVFESIDVTLPRDHKERINAEQHCLAREIVNIIACEGAERVERHELLGKWKSRFLMAGFTPHPLSSYVNATIKTLLQNYSDKYSLEEKDGALYLGWMDRALVAACAWS
;
A
#
# COMPACT_ATOMS: atom_id res chain seq x y z
N MET A 1 -20.69 -79.59 -6.71
CA MET A 1 -20.74 -79.44 -8.18
C MET A 1 -19.67 -78.42 -8.56
N GLN A 2 -18.49 -78.90 -9.00
CA GLN A 2 -17.91 -78.68 -10.34
C GLN A 2 -17.64 -77.18 -10.65
N ALA A 3 -16.38 -76.72 -10.62
CA ALA A 3 -15.38 -76.71 -11.72
C ALA A 3 -15.71 -75.63 -12.79
N SER A 4 -14.82 -74.88 -13.46
CA SER A 4 -13.37 -74.68 -13.49
C SER A 4 -13.12 -73.47 -14.42
N GLN A 5 -12.02 -72.73 -14.18
CA GLN A 5 -11.15 -71.94 -15.06
C GLN A 5 -11.61 -71.36 -16.43
N LYS A 6 -11.20 -70.11 -16.70
CA LYS A 6 -10.53 -69.71 -17.95
C LYS A 6 -9.49 -68.58 -17.72
N HIS A 7 -8.32 -68.74 -18.35
CA HIS A 7 -7.16 -67.84 -18.42
C HIS A 7 -7.28 -66.76 -19.52
N GLY A 8 -6.48 -65.68 -19.42
CA GLY A 8 -6.17 -64.83 -20.59
C GLY A 8 -5.48 -63.46 -20.35
N ILE A 9 -4.18 -63.46 -20.01
CA ILE A 9 -3.06 -62.67 -20.59
C ILE A 9 -3.10 -61.12 -20.73
N SER A 10 -2.10 -60.50 -20.06
CA SER A 10 -1.20 -59.37 -20.43
C SER A 10 -1.72 -57.94 -20.70
N GLY A 11 -1.19 -57.01 -19.92
CA GLY A 11 -1.16 -55.57 -20.20
C GLY A 11 -0.46 -54.80 -19.07
N ARG A 12 0.88 -54.89 -18.98
CA ARG A 12 1.71 -54.17 -18.00
C ARG A 12 2.14 -52.84 -18.63
N SER A 13 1.61 -51.71 -18.17
CA SER A 13 2.22 -50.38 -18.33
C SER A 13 2.47 -49.79 -16.94
N GLY A 14 3.74 -49.63 -16.60
CA GLY A 14 4.17 -49.00 -15.35
C GLY A 14 4.03 -47.48 -15.45
N SER A 15 3.40 -46.89 -14.45
CA SER A 15 3.45 -45.46 -14.17
C SER A 15 4.27 -45.27 -12.91
N PHE A 16 5.51 -44.78 -13.08
CA PHE A 16 6.34 -44.25 -12.01
C PHE A 16 5.65 -43.01 -11.44
N TYR A 17 5.17 -43.08 -10.20
CA TYR A 17 4.87 -41.89 -9.40
C TYR A 17 6.13 -41.52 -8.63
N SER A 18 6.80 -40.46 -9.08
CA SER A 18 7.82 -39.75 -8.31
C SER A 18 7.13 -38.98 -7.19
N GLN A 19 7.40 -39.33 -5.93
CA GLN A 19 7.07 -38.49 -4.78
C GLN A 19 7.94 -37.23 -4.80
N PRO A 20 7.39 -36.02 -4.60
CA PRO A 20 8.21 -34.86 -4.28
C PRO A 20 8.63 -34.94 -2.81
N VAL A 21 9.95 -34.92 -2.60
CA VAL A 21 10.59 -34.70 -1.30
C VAL A 21 10.22 -33.28 -0.84
N PRO A 22 9.81 -33.05 0.42
CA PRO A 22 9.62 -31.69 0.91
C PRO A 22 10.99 -31.03 1.06
N GLN A 23 11.21 -29.94 0.32
CA GLN A 23 12.29 -29.01 0.59
C GLN A 23 11.94 -28.23 1.86
N ASP A 24 12.75 -28.40 2.88
CA ASP A 24 12.67 -27.69 4.15
C ASP A 24 13.28 -26.28 3.96
N GLU A 25 12.46 -25.33 3.51
CA GLU A 25 12.83 -23.90 3.50
C GLU A 25 12.57 -23.32 4.89
N SER A 26 13.58 -23.41 5.75
CA SER A 26 13.62 -22.72 7.03
C SER A 26 13.92 -21.24 6.82
N CYS A 27 12.87 -20.42 6.64
CA CYS A 27 12.97 -18.97 6.91
C CYS A 27 13.08 -18.79 8.44
N GLN A 28 14.29 -18.90 8.98
CA GLN A 28 14.57 -18.54 10.37
C GLN A 28 14.60 -17.01 10.49
N TRP A 29 13.67 -16.48 11.29
CA TRP A 29 13.67 -15.07 11.70
C TRP A 29 14.77 -14.84 12.75
N PRO A 30 15.57 -13.78 12.64
CA PRO A 30 16.50 -13.42 13.71
C PRO A 30 15.69 -13.10 14.97
N ILE A 31 15.95 -13.85 16.04
CA ILE A 31 15.39 -13.60 17.37
C ILE A 31 15.98 -12.29 17.86
N LEU A 32 15.12 -11.29 18.09
CA LEU A 32 15.49 -10.06 18.80
C LEU A 32 15.84 -10.44 20.25
N ASN A 33 17.14 -10.53 20.55
CA ASN A 33 17.64 -10.59 21.92
C ASN A 33 17.47 -9.22 22.56
N ILE A 34 16.36 -9.02 23.25
CA ILE A 34 16.22 -7.91 24.20
C ILE A 34 16.96 -8.35 25.47
N GLU A 35 18.23 -7.96 25.59
CA GLU A 35 18.95 -8.12 26.86
C GLU A 35 18.28 -7.24 27.92
N HIS A 36 17.72 -7.88 28.95
CA HIS A 36 17.18 -7.19 30.12
C HIS A 36 18.34 -6.61 30.94
N HIS A 37 18.59 -5.32 30.80
CA HIS A 37 19.35 -4.59 31.81
C HIS A 37 18.43 -4.23 32.98
N SER A 38 18.55 -5.02 34.06
CA SER A 38 18.01 -4.71 35.37
C SER A 38 18.70 -3.45 35.90
N CYS A 39 18.00 -2.32 35.85
CA CYS A 39 18.47 -1.08 36.49
C CYS A 39 18.31 -1.24 38.00
N SER A 40 19.44 -1.29 38.71
CA SER A 40 19.49 -1.13 40.16
C SER A 40 20.09 0.24 40.45
N ASP A 41 19.35 1.04 41.23
CA ASP A 41 19.82 2.29 41.81
C ASP A 41 21.03 2.00 42.71
N ASP A 42 22.19 2.59 42.41
CA ASP A 42 22.94 3.32 43.44
C ASP A 42 23.97 4.30 42.84
N GLY A 43 24.24 5.37 43.60
CA GLY A 43 24.87 6.59 43.09
C GLY A 43 26.39 6.65 43.00
N SER A 44 26.81 7.70 42.29
CA SER A 44 28.05 8.48 42.43
C SER A 44 29.41 7.91 41.98
N GLN A 45 29.98 8.69 41.06
CA GLN A 45 31.39 9.08 40.85
C GLN A 45 31.98 8.67 39.50
N GLY A 46 32.49 9.69 38.81
CA GLY A 46 33.01 9.57 37.45
C GLY A 46 34.42 9.01 37.38
N MET A 47 34.76 8.48 36.21
CA MET A 47 36.11 8.56 35.65
C MET A 47 36.07 8.18 34.17
N HIS A 48 36.70 9.01 33.35
CA HIS A 48 37.04 8.73 31.95
C HIS A 48 37.91 7.47 31.84
N PHE A 49 37.60 6.57 30.90
CA PHE A 49 38.61 5.73 30.24
C PHE A 49 38.18 5.40 28.80
N SER A 50 39.17 5.41 27.92
CA SER A 50 39.09 5.31 26.47
C SER A 50 39.67 3.99 25.94
N GLY A 51 38.98 3.38 24.96
CA GLY A 51 39.47 2.43 23.95
C GLY A 51 39.25 0.93 24.22
N PRO A 52 39.39 0.03 23.22
CA PRO A 52 39.43 0.22 21.77
C PRO A 52 38.39 -0.64 21.00
N THR A 53 38.11 -0.23 19.76
CA THR A 53 37.27 -0.91 18.77
C THR A 53 37.98 -2.14 18.19
N TYR A 54 37.39 -3.33 18.31
CA TYR A 54 37.84 -4.53 17.60
C TYR A 54 37.10 -4.63 16.25
N CYS A 55 37.88 -4.66 15.18
CA CYS A 55 37.45 -4.90 13.80
C CYS A 55 38.05 -6.26 13.38
N GLU A 56 37.22 -7.28 13.18
CA GLU A 56 37.69 -8.56 12.61
C GLU A 56 37.62 -8.50 11.08
N GLN A 57 38.80 -8.53 10.46
CA GLN A 57 39.04 -8.92 9.08
C GLN A 57 39.23 -10.44 9.02
N TYR A 58 38.60 -11.12 8.06
CA TYR A 58 39.05 -12.44 7.63
C TYR A 58 39.42 -12.42 6.14
N GLY A 59 40.69 -12.73 5.89
CA GLY A 59 41.29 -12.92 4.59
C GLY A 59 41.22 -14.38 4.11
N THR A 60 41.02 -14.50 2.80
CA THR A 60 41.48 -15.50 1.82
C THR A 60 42.20 -16.77 2.29
N HIS A 61 41.73 -17.92 1.78
CA HIS A 61 42.60 -18.98 1.27
C HIS A 61 41.94 -19.72 0.09
N GLU A 62 42.69 -19.81 -1.01
CA GLU A 62 42.39 -20.52 -2.26
C GLU A 62 42.58 -22.04 -2.13
N SER A 63 41.86 -22.82 -2.95
CA SER A 63 42.39 -23.99 -3.68
C SER A 63 41.43 -24.43 -4.81
N SER A 64 41.99 -24.53 -6.02
CA SER A 64 41.41 -24.96 -7.31
C SER A 64 41.00 -26.45 -7.34
N SER A 65 40.01 -26.88 -8.13
CA SER A 65 40.08 -27.31 -9.55
C SER A 65 38.74 -28.04 -9.87
N ALA A 66 38.17 -28.21 -11.07
CA ALA A 66 38.56 -27.99 -12.45
C ALA A 66 37.29 -27.94 -13.36
N THR A 67 37.37 -27.13 -14.42
CA THR A 67 36.79 -27.29 -15.79
C THR A 67 35.33 -27.73 -16.02
N GLY A 68 34.56 -26.81 -16.61
CA GLY A 68 33.43 -27.06 -17.50
C GLY A 68 33.00 -25.75 -18.19
N SER A 69 33.13 -25.68 -19.52
CA SER A 69 33.14 -24.43 -20.30
C SER A 69 31.79 -24.05 -20.97
N PHE A 70 31.54 -22.73 -21.04
CA PHE A 70 30.68 -21.94 -21.96
C PHE A 70 29.14 -21.90 -21.76
N PRO A 71 28.44 -20.82 -22.20
CA PRO A 71 28.79 -19.39 -22.23
C PRO A 71 27.75 -18.48 -21.53
N ILE A 72 28.18 -17.26 -21.22
CA ILE A 72 27.41 -16.15 -20.65
C ILE A 72 26.45 -15.58 -21.69
N TYR A 73 25.16 -15.43 -21.34
CA TYR A 73 24.26 -14.46 -21.95
C TYR A 73 23.88 -13.42 -20.89
N ASN A 74 24.47 -12.23 -21.01
CA ASN A 74 23.96 -11.00 -20.43
C ASN A 74 22.84 -10.47 -21.33
N SER A 75 21.70 -10.10 -20.76
CA SER A 75 20.78 -9.14 -21.38
C SER A 75 19.95 -8.43 -20.29
N PRO A 76 19.94 -7.09 -20.25
CA PRO A 76 19.07 -6.31 -19.38
C PRO A 76 17.75 -6.02 -20.13
N SER A 77 16.61 -6.29 -19.50
CA SER A 77 15.29 -6.00 -20.07
C SER A 77 14.63 -4.86 -19.32
N THR A 78 14.85 -3.63 -19.80
CA THR A 78 13.95 -2.48 -19.60
C THR A 78 12.93 -2.47 -20.74
N VAL A 79 11.63 -2.48 -20.44
CA VAL A 79 10.57 -2.32 -21.44
C VAL A 79 9.55 -1.28 -20.98
N SER A 80 9.46 -0.20 -21.75
CA SER A 80 8.39 0.80 -21.77
C SER A 80 7.22 0.29 -22.61
N PHE A 81 5.98 0.51 -22.16
CA PHE A 81 4.77 0.12 -22.91
C PHE A 81 4.16 1.32 -23.66
N SER A 82 3.92 1.13 -24.97
CA SER A 82 2.94 1.90 -25.76
C SER A 82 1.78 0.96 -26.15
N PRO A 83 0.51 1.42 -26.20
CA PRO A 83 -0.62 0.53 -26.46
C PRO A 83 -1.23 0.76 -27.84
N GLU A 84 -1.08 -0.18 -28.78
CA GLU A 84 -2.07 -0.39 -29.85
C GLU A 84 -2.09 -1.87 -30.22
N GLY A 85 -3.29 -2.43 -30.37
CA GLY A 85 -3.50 -3.76 -30.93
C GLY A 85 -4.78 -4.43 -30.45
N SER A 86 -5.88 -4.23 -31.18
CA SER A 86 -7.01 -5.16 -31.21
C SER A 86 -6.98 -5.95 -32.54
N PRO A 87 -7.52 -7.19 -32.57
CA PRO A 87 -7.16 -8.18 -33.58
C PRO A 87 -8.11 -8.17 -34.79
N ALA A 88 -7.57 -8.42 -35.98
CA ALA A 88 -8.37 -8.76 -37.16
C ALA A 88 -7.84 -10.04 -37.80
N SER A 89 -8.72 -11.03 -37.85
CA SER A 89 -8.60 -12.32 -38.55
C SER A 89 -8.56 -12.14 -40.07
N GLN A 90 -7.64 -12.82 -40.75
CA GLN A 90 -7.78 -13.14 -42.17
C GLN A 90 -7.33 -14.58 -42.46
N GLN A 91 -8.21 -15.32 -43.12
CA GLN A 91 -7.91 -16.53 -43.88
C GLN A 91 -8.32 -16.29 -45.34
N ASP A 92 -7.34 -16.52 -46.22
CA ASP A 92 -7.36 -17.08 -47.58
C ASP A 92 -8.48 -16.74 -48.57
N SER A 93 -8.08 -16.25 -49.75
CA SER A 93 -8.46 -16.81 -51.07
C SER A 93 -7.69 -16.18 -52.26
N GLN A 94 -6.80 -16.99 -52.86
CA GLN A 94 -6.65 -17.32 -54.30
C GLN A 94 -6.56 -16.26 -55.45
N THR A 95 -5.37 -16.26 -56.09
CA THR A 95 -5.06 -16.47 -57.53
C THR A 95 -5.30 -15.38 -58.63
N TYR A 96 -4.18 -15.00 -59.28
CA TYR A 96 -3.83 -14.35 -60.59
C TYR A 96 -4.69 -14.63 -61.86
N PRO A 97 -4.40 -14.06 -63.10
CA PRO A 97 -3.55 -12.89 -63.54
C PRO A 97 -4.12 -12.00 -64.72
N SER A 98 -3.30 -11.03 -65.18
CA SER A 98 -3.17 -10.45 -66.55
C SER A 98 -4.22 -9.42 -67.05
N ASP A 99 -3.97 -8.36 -67.83
CA ASP A 99 -2.82 -7.90 -68.64
C ASP A 99 -3.05 -6.44 -69.14
N GLN A 100 -1.94 -5.76 -69.47
CA GLN A 100 -1.70 -4.79 -70.56
C GLN A 100 -2.30 -3.35 -70.65
N LEU A 101 -1.34 -2.40 -70.66
CA LEU A 101 -1.07 -1.31 -71.62
C LEU A 101 -2.14 -0.22 -71.89
N HIS A 102 -1.82 1.04 -71.56
CA HIS A 102 -1.50 2.10 -72.54
C HIS A 102 -1.34 3.48 -71.86
N SER A 103 -0.15 4.09 -71.99
CA SER A 103 0.06 5.55 -71.94
C SER A 103 -0.27 6.15 -73.32
N PRO A 104 -0.53 7.48 -73.43
CA PRO A 104 0.60 8.40 -73.62
C PRO A 104 0.49 9.74 -72.90
N GLU A 105 1.65 10.39 -72.81
CA GLU A 105 1.93 11.72 -72.30
C GLU A 105 1.21 12.83 -73.09
N ASN A 106 0.89 13.93 -72.40
CA ASN A 106 1.02 15.28 -72.95
C ASN A 106 1.28 16.26 -71.79
N GLY A 107 2.42 16.93 -71.85
CA GLY A 107 2.82 17.95 -70.89
C GLY A 107 2.33 19.34 -71.25
N HIS A 108 2.17 20.19 -70.23
CA HIS A 108 2.32 21.64 -70.33
C HIS A 108 2.68 22.24 -68.95
N GLY A 109 3.87 22.85 -68.89
CA GLY A 109 4.10 24.21 -68.40
C GLY A 109 3.74 24.61 -66.96
N SER A 110 4.79 24.63 -66.11
CA SER A 110 5.10 25.51 -64.95
C SER A 110 4.43 26.92 -64.90
N PRO A 111 4.37 27.63 -63.73
CA PRO A 111 5.41 27.63 -62.70
C PRO A 111 5.02 27.71 -61.21
N ILE A 112 6.06 27.39 -60.44
CA ILE A 112 6.35 27.63 -59.03
C ILE A 112 5.85 29.00 -58.53
N SER A 113 5.18 29.00 -57.38
CA SER A 113 5.24 30.13 -56.45
C SER A 113 5.44 29.56 -55.04
N GLY A 114 6.62 29.79 -54.48
CA GLY A 114 6.86 29.62 -53.06
C GLY A 114 6.49 30.91 -52.33
N SER A 115 5.97 30.80 -51.11
CA SER A 115 6.56 31.48 -49.96
C SER A 115 5.86 31.08 -48.66
N CYS A 116 6.62 31.30 -47.59
CA CYS A 116 6.47 30.92 -46.21
C CYS A 116 5.46 31.81 -45.45
N LEU A 117 4.77 31.20 -44.49
CA LEU A 117 4.20 31.69 -43.22
C LEU A 117 4.09 33.22 -42.99
N THR A 118 2.90 33.68 -42.59
CA THR A 118 2.67 34.36 -41.28
C THR A 118 1.18 34.41 -40.96
N ASP A 119 0.88 34.37 -39.66
CA ASP A 119 -0.44 34.58 -39.05
C ASP A 119 -1.25 35.72 -39.70
N ASP A 120 -2.53 35.47 -39.97
CA ASP A 120 -3.51 36.56 -39.91
C ASP A 120 -4.79 36.14 -39.18
N VAL A 121 -4.71 36.13 -37.85
CA VAL A 121 -5.86 36.03 -36.95
C VAL A 121 -6.87 37.18 -37.20
N ASN A 122 -6.42 38.30 -37.79
CA ASN A 122 -7.32 39.40 -38.16
C ASN A 122 -8.09 39.09 -39.43
N GLU A 123 -7.53 38.35 -40.39
CA GLU A 123 -8.23 37.91 -41.59
C GLU A 123 -9.38 36.94 -41.25
N LEU A 124 -9.13 35.98 -40.36
CA LEU A 124 -10.18 35.07 -39.86
C LEU A 124 -11.28 35.83 -39.11
N ARG A 125 -10.91 36.81 -38.28
CA ARG A 125 -11.86 37.67 -37.56
C ARG A 125 -12.69 38.54 -38.52
N HIS A 126 -12.08 39.01 -39.61
CA HIS A 126 -12.77 39.79 -40.63
C HIS A 126 -13.74 38.92 -41.41
N LYS A 127 -13.36 37.69 -41.74
CA LYS A 127 -14.22 36.70 -42.42
C LYS A 127 -15.41 36.27 -41.56
N LEU A 128 -15.22 36.12 -40.24
CA LEU A 128 -16.31 35.86 -39.29
C LEU A 128 -17.32 37.00 -39.21
N ARG A 129 -16.85 38.27 -39.20
CA ARG A 129 -17.74 39.45 -39.24
C ARG A 129 -18.46 39.61 -40.58
N GLU A 130 -17.80 39.27 -41.68
CA GLU A 130 -18.44 39.24 -43.01
C GLU A 130 -19.56 38.19 -43.05
N LEU A 131 -19.35 37.01 -42.45
CA LEU A 131 -20.36 35.96 -42.36
C LEU A 131 -21.54 36.38 -41.46
N GLU A 132 -21.26 37.01 -40.32
CA GLU A 132 -22.25 37.54 -39.37
C GLU A 132 -23.13 38.62 -40.00
N THR A 133 -22.52 39.51 -40.79
CA THR A 133 -23.24 40.58 -41.52
C THR A 133 -24.07 40.02 -42.67
N ALA A 134 -23.58 38.97 -43.34
CA ALA A 134 -24.32 38.29 -44.41
C ALA A 134 -25.50 37.45 -43.89
N MET A 135 -25.43 36.94 -42.66
CA MET A 135 -26.46 36.10 -42.06
C MET A 135 -27.61 36.89 -41.40
N LEU A 136 -27.36 38.11 -40.92
CA LEU A 136 -28.35 38.86 -40.14
C LEU A 136 -29.17 39.88 -40.92
N GLY A 137 -28.76 40.23 -42.16
CA GLY A 137 -29.47 41.21 -42.99
C GLY A 137 -29.58 42.62 -42.35
N PRO A 138 -30.04 43.66 -43.07
CA PRO A 138 -30.03 45.03 -42.54
C PRO A 138 -31.10 45.33 -41.49
N ASP A 139 -32.05 44.44 -41.21
CA ASP A 139 -33.14 44.70 -40.28
C ASP A 139 -33.50 43.41 -39.53
N SER A 140 -33.07 43.30 -38.27
CA SER A 140 -33.62 42.33 -37.33
C SER A 140 -33.55 42.93 -35.92
N ASP A 141 -34.73 43.06 -35.32
CA ASP A 141 -34.93 43.57 -33.97
C ASP A 141 -34.06 42.85 -32.94
N ILE A 142 -33.43 43.64 -32.08
CA ILE A 142 -32.54 43.22 -31.00
C ILE A 142 -33.31 42.28 -30.04
N LEU A 143 -33.16 40.98 -30.25
CA LEU A 143 -33.31 39.99 -29.19
C LEU A 143 -32.00 39.94 -28.38
N ASP A 144 -32.17 39.84 -27.07
CA ASP A 144 -31.18 40.06 -26.03
C ASP A 144 -30.00 39.07 -26.08
N VAL A 145 -29.06 39.30 -27.00
CA VAL A 145 -27.76 38.60 -27.12
C VAL A 145 -26.72 39.23 -26.17
N HIS A 146 -27.08 40.25 -25.39
CA HIS A 146 -26.15 40.99 -24.53
C HIS A 146 -25.84 40.32 -23.18
N GLU A 147 -26.53 39.25 -22.77
CA GLU A 147 -26.18 38.50 -21.55
C GLU A 147 -25.27 37.27 -21.79
N VAL A 148 -25.21 36.72 -23.01
CA VAL A 148 -24.43 35.51 -23.30
C VAL A 148 -22.95 35.83 -23.59
N ILE A 149 -22.68 36.93 -24.31
CA ILE A 149 -21.33 37.34 -24.72
C ILE A 149 -20.43 37.73 -23.54
N PRO A 150 -20.87 38.49 -22.52
CA PRO A 150 -20.03 38.81 -21.36
C PRO A 150 -19.67 37.56 -20.55
N ARG A 151 -20.57 36.58 -20.46
CA ARG A 151 -20.31 35.30 -19.79
C ARG A 151 -19.26 34.47 -20.52
N GLU A 152 -19.33 34.36 -21.84
CA GLU A 152 -18.34 33.61 -22.61
C GLU A 152 -16.97 34.28 -22.63
N LEU A 153 -16.90 35.61 -22.76
CA LEU A 153 -15.62 36.33 -22.74
C LEU A 153 -14.95 36.25 -21.35
N ASN A 154 -15.74 36.33 -20.28
CA ASN A 154 -15.25 36.11 -18.91
C ASN A 154 -14.75 34.67 -18.70
N LYS A 155 -15.43 33.68 -19.30
CA LYS A 155 -14.99 32.28 -19.28
C LYS A 155 -13.66 32.10 -20.01
N ILE A 156 -13.50 32.69 -21.20
CA ILE A 156 -12.24 32.66 -21.98
C ILE A 156 -11.10 33.36 -21.23
N SER A 157 -11.38 34.49 -20.56
CA SER A 157 -10.38 35.20 -19.74
C SER A 157 -9.95 34.36 -18.53
N LEU A 158 -10.91 33.73 -17.84
CA LEU A 158 -10.64 32.85 -16.70
C LEU A 158 -9.84 31.61 -17.12
N GLU A 159 -10.18 31.01 -18.25
CA GLU A 159 -9.46 29.86 -18.81
C GLU A 159 -8.02 30.24 -19.20
N ARG A 160 -7.82 31.40 -19.82
CA ARG A 160 -6.47 31.92 -20.12
C ARG A 160 -5.64 32.12 -18.84
N GLU A 161 -6.26 32.64 -17.79
CA GLU A 161 -5.57 32.89 -16.52
C GLU A 161 -5.18 31.58 -15.82
N LYS A 162 -6.07 30.58 -15.81
CA LYS A 162 -5.76 29.23 -15.33
C LYS A 162 -4.60 28.58 -16.09
N TRP A 163 -4.54 28.73 -17.42
CA TRP A 163 -3.44 28.23 -18.25
C TRP A 163 -2.12 28.94 -17.95
N LYS A 164 -2.13 30.26 -17.78
CA LYS A 164 -0.94 31.02 -17.37
C LYS A 164 -0.43 30.58 -16.01
N GLN A 165 -1.32 30.44 -15.04
CA GLN A 165 -0.95 29.98 -13.69
C GLN A 165 -0.31 28.60 -13.72
N MET A 166 -0.86 27.66 -14.51
CA MET A 166 -0.28 26.33 -14.67
C MET A 166 1.09 26.37 -15.36
N MET A 167 1.25 27.15 -16.43
CA MET A 167 2.55 27.35 -17.09
C MET A 167 3.60 27.93 -16.14
N GLU A 168 3.20 28.87 -15.28
CA GLU A 168 4.09 29.44 -14.28
C GLU A 168 4.54 28.39 -13.25
N VAL A 169 3.62 27.58 -12.74
CA VAL A 169 3.92 26.48 -11.79
C VAL A 169 4.92 25.49 -12.41
N ILE A 170 4.68 25.05 -13.65
CA ILE A 170 5.57 24.12 -14.35
C ILE A 170 6.94 24.77 -14.60
N SER A 171 6.98 26.05 -14.99
CA SER A 171 8.24 26.76 -15.23
C SER A 171 9.12 26.89 -13.99
N ARG A 172 8.52 26.85 -12.79
CA ARG A 172 9.25 26.84 -11.51
C ARG A 172 9.82 25.46 -11.17
N GLY A 173 9.37 24.40 -11.83
CA GLY A 173 9.82 23.03 -11.59
C GLY A 173 9.39 22.46 -10.23
N ASP A 174 8.41 23.07 -9.57
CA ASP A 174 7.90 22.59 -8.29
C ASP A 174 6.97 21.38 -8.52
N LEU A 175 7.51 20.18 -8.34
CA LEU A 175 6.77 18.93 -8.52
C LEU A 175 5.53 18.85 -7.63
N LYS A 176 5.57 19.39 -6.41
CA LYS A 176 4.43 19.36 -5.49
C LYS A 176 3.29 20.21 -6.03
N GLU A 177 3.59 21.42 -6.48
CA GLU A 177 2.59 22.31 -7.07
C GLU A 177 2.02 21.76 -8.39
N VAL A 178 2.86 21.14 -9.24
CA VAL A 178 2.39 20.50 -10.48
C VAL A 178 1.46 19.31 -10.17
N LEU A 179 1.81 18.45 -9.20
CA LEU A 179 0.95 17.34 -8.76
C LEU A 179 -0.42 17.84 -8.28
N VAL A 180 -0.45 18.86 -7.43
CA VAL A 180 -1.69 19.44 -6.89
C VAL A 180 -2.52 20.10 -8.01
N SER A 181 -1.86 20.82 -8.92
CA SER A 181 -2.54 21.48 -10.03
C SER A 181 -3.14 20.47 -11.01
N CYS A 182 -2.42 19.37 -11.30
CA CYS A 182 -2.94 18.27 -12.09
C CYS A 182 -4.12 17.57 -11.41
N ALA A 183 -4.03 17.29 -10.10
CA ALA A 183 -5.13 16.72 -9.34
C ALA A 183 -6.36 17.63 -9.32
N LYS A 184 -6.17 18.95 -9.25
CA LYS A 184 -7.26 19.92 -9.36
C LYS A 184 -7.92 19.88 -10.74
N ALA A 185 -7.15 19.82 -11.82
CA ALA A 185 -7.70 19.67 -13.17
C ALA A 185 -8.54 18.39 -13.31
N VAL A 186 -8.07 17.27 -12.75
CA VAL A 186 -8.85 16.02 -12.69
C VAL A 186 -10.13 16.19 -11.87
N ALA A 187 -10.08 16.89 -10.73
CA ALA A 187 -11.23 17.16 -9.89
C ALA A 187 -12.30 18.02 -10.59
N ASP A 188 -11.85 19.01 -11.37
CA ASP A 188 -12.68 19.95 -12.12
C ASP A 188 -13.18 19.36 -13.45
N ASN A 189 -12.83 18.09 -13.76
CA ASN A 189 -13.11 17.41 -15.03
C ASN A 189 -12.57 18.16 -16.26
N ASP A 190 -11.43 18.85 -16.08
CA ASP A 190 -10.69 19.54 -17.13
C ASP A 190 -9.65 18.61 -17.75
N ILE A 191 -10.11 17.84 -18.74
CA ILE A 191 -9.33 16.78 -19.38
C ILE A 191 -8.06 17.35 -20.03
N LEU A 192 -8.15 18.49 -20.72
CA LEU A 192 -7.01 19.07 -21.44
C LEU A 192 -5.90 19.50 -20.48
N ARG A 193 -6.24 20.17 -19.37
CA ARG A 193 -5.24 20.53 -18.35
C ARG A 193 -4.70 19.32 -17.61
N ALA A 194 -5.54 18.31 -17.35
CA ALA A 194 -5.12 17.08 -16.70
C ALA A 194 -4.12 16.30 -17.57
N GLU A 195 -4.42 16.10 -18.85
CA GLU A 195 -3.52 15.41 -19.79
C GLU A 195 -2.20 16.15 -19.96
N TRP A 196 -2.24 17.47 -20.04
CA TRP A 196 -1.02 18.26 -20.09
C TRP A 196 -0.22 18.16 -18.78
N GLY A 197 -0.86 18.31 -17.62
CA GLY A 197 -0.20 18.12 -16.33
C GLY A 197 0.43 16.72 -16.17
N ILE A 198 -0.25 15.67 -16.62
CA ILE A 198 0.28 14.30 -16.68
C ILE A 198 1.52 14.22 -17.58
N SER A 199 1.50 14.87 -18.75
CA SER A 199 2.65 14.90 -19.67
C SER A 199 3.89 15.52 -19.02
N GLU A 200 3.71 16.65 -18.32
CA GLU A 200 4.81 17.32 -17.61
C GLU A 200 5.30 16.48 -16.42
N LEU A 201 4.39 15.93 -15.62
CA LEU A 201 4.74 15.09 -14.47
C LEU A 201 5.60 13.89 -14.87
N ARG A 202 5.34 13.25 -16.03
CA ARG A 202 6.16 12.14 -16.54
C ARG A 202 7.64 12.49 -16.70
N GLN A 203 7.97 13.76 -16.93
CA GLN A 203 9.35 14.24 -17.08
C GLN A 203 10.00 14.59 -15.73
N MET A 204 9.20 14.79 -14.67
CA MET A 204 9.68 15.27 -13.37
C MET A 204 9.85 14.16 -12.33
N VAL A 205 9.12 13.05 -12.48
CA VAL A 205 9.08 11.94 -11.52
C VAL A 205 10.15 10.89 -11.79
N SER A 206 10.59 10.20 -10.74
CA SER A 206 11.58 9.13 -10.83
C SER A 206 11.51 8.23 -9.62
N VAL A 207 11.45 6.91 -9.83
CA VAL A 207 11.45 5.89 -8.76
C VAL A 207 12.79 5.77 -8.04
N SER A 208 13.86 6.37 -8.57
CA SER A 208 15.19 6.41 -7.93
C SER A 208 15.62 7.85 -7.55
N GLY A 209 14.71 8.81 -7.63
CA GLY A 209 14.97 10.22 -7.35
C GLY A 209 14.82 10.60 -5.87
N GLU A 210 14.64 11.90 -5.64
CA GLU A 210 14.27 12.47 -4.35
C GLU A 210 12.92 11.90 -3.84
N PRO A 211 12.65 11.92 -2.53
CA PRO A 211 11.38 11.41 -1.95
C PRO A 211 10.11 11.87 -2.69
N ILE A 212 10.02 13.17 -3.01
CA ILE A 212 8.86 13.73 -3.75
C ILE A 212 8.78 13.23 -5.20
N GLN A 213 9.90 12.92 -5.85
CA GLN A 213 9.92 12.35 -7.20
C GLN A 213 9.47 10.89 -7.22
N ARG A 214 9.86 10.13 -6.19
CA ARG A 214 9.46 8.73 -6.00
C ARG A 214 7.98 8.62 -5.68
N LEU A 215 7.51 9.40 -4.70
CA LEU A 215 6.09 9.54 -4.39
C LEU A 215 5.30 10.02 -5.62
N GLY A 216 5.80 11.05 -6.31
CA GLY A 216 5.18 11.62 -7.49
C GLY A 216 4.95 10.60 -8.60
N ALA A 217 5.87 9.64 -8.80
CA ALA A 217 5.70 8.56 -9.76
C ALA A 217 4.43 7.73 -9.47
N TYR A 218 4.22 7.33 -8.21
CA TYR A 218 3.05 6.54 -7.83
C TYR A 218 1.75 7.36 -7.77
N MET A 219 1.83 8.64 -7.37
CA MET A 219 0.68 9.53 -7.41
C MET A 219 0.23 9.83 -8.84
N LEU A 220 1.18 9.97 -9.78
CA LEU A 220 0.91 10.12 -11.20
C LEU A 220 0.17 8.90 -11.76
N GLU A 221 0.62 7.68 -11.43
CA GLU A 221 -0.11 6.46 -11.80
C GLU A 221 -1.54 6.46 -11.24
N GLY A 222 -1.74 6.91 -10.00
CA GLY A 222 -3.06 7.11 -9.42
C GLY A 222 -3.94 8.10 -10.20
N LEU A 223 -3.37 9.22 -10.65
CA LEU A 223 -4.08 10.23 -11.45
C LEU A 223 -4.45 9.70 -12.84
N VAL A 224 -3.53 9.02 -13.51
CA VAL A 224 -3.78 8.37 -14.82
C VAL A 224 -4.88 7.32 -14.69
N ALA A 225 -4.80 6.46 -13.66
CA ALA A 225 -5.80 5.43 -13.38
C ALA A 225 -7.18 6.03 -13.09
N ARG A 226 -7.22 7.14 -12.34
CA ARG A 226 -8.47 7.87 -12.05
C ARG A 226 -9.10 8.42 -13.32
N LEU A 227 -8.32 9.12 -14.15
CA LEU A 227 -8.80 9.78 -15.36
C LEU A 227 -9.35 8.77 -16.37
N ALA A 228 -8.72 7.61 -16.48
CA ALA A 228 -9.17 6.52 -17.34
C ALA A 228 -10.36 5.71 -16.76
N ALA A 229 -10.90 6.11 -15.60
CA ALA A 229 -11.88 5.34 -14.83
C ALA A 229 -11.49 3.86 -14.61
N SER A 230 -10.18 3.59 -14.62
CA SER A 230 -9.59 2.26 -14.55
C SER A 230 -9.00 1.96 -13.18
N GLY A 231 -9.23 2.83 -12.17
CA GLY A 231 -8.71 2.69 -10.81
C GLY A 231 -8.96 1.31 -10.20
N SER A 232 -10.18 0.77 -10.30
CA SER A 232 -10.48 -0.61 -9.82
C SER A 232 -9.69 -1.67 -10.59
N SER A 233 -9.63 -1.57 -11.93
CA SER A 233 -8.91 -2.51 -12.78
C SER A 233 -7.40 -2.45 -12.55
N ILE A 234 -6.83 -1.27 -12.33
CA ILE A 234 -5.40 -1.08 -12.04
C ILE A 234 -5.10 -1.53 -10.61
N TYR A 235 -5.93 -1.18 -9.64
CA TYR A 235 -5.81 -1.69 -8.27
C TYR A 235 -5.85 -3.22 -8.25
N LYS A 236 -6.82 -3.84 -8.93
CA LYS A 236 -6.91 -5.30 -9.10
C LYS A 236 -5.74 -5.86 -9.91
N ALA A 237 -5.27 -5.18 -10.95
CA ALA A 237 -4.10 -5.62 -11.72
C ALA A 237 -2.80 -5.52 -10.92
N LEU A 238 -2.66 -4.53 -10.04
CA LEU A 238 -1.58 -4.46 -9.05
C LEU A 238 -1.70 -5.61 -8.03
N ARG A 239 -2.92 -6.08 -7.73
CA ARG A 239 -3.15 -7.34 -6.98
C ARG A 239 -2.84 -8.60 -7.80
N CYS A 240 -3.04 -8.60 -9.12
CA CYS A 240 -2.81 -9.79 -9.98
C CYS A 240 -1.38 -9.90 -10.54
N LYS A 241 -0.65 -8.78 -10.65
CA LYS A 241 0.80 -8.74 -10.93
C LYS A 241 1.62 -8.80 -9.64
N GLU A 242 1.04 -9.29 -8.55
CA GLU A 242 1.74 -9.48 -7.29
C GLU A 242 2.99 -10.34 -7.54
N PRO A 243 4.15 -9.94 -7.00
CA PRO A 243 5.34 -10.78 -7.03
C PRO A 243 5.00 -12.11 -6.35
N ALA A 244 5.80 -13.14 -6.58
CA ALA A 244 5.55 -14.43 -5.92
C ALA A 244 5.41 -14.19 -4.41
N SER A 245 4.51 -14.89 -3.73
CA SER A 245 4.21 -14.65 -2.31
C SER A 245 5.45 -14.46 -1.43
N ALA A 246 6.50 -15.24 -1.67
CA ALA A 246 7.79 -15.13 -1.00
C ALA A 246 8.49 -13.78 -1.20
N GLU A 247 8.43 -13.20 -2.41
CA GLU A 247 8.99 -11.87 -2.72
C GLU A 247 8.16 -10.75 -2.09
N LEU A 248 6.83 -10.85 -2.09
CA LEU A 248 5.99 -9.85 -1.40
C LEU A 248 6.29 -9.85 0.11
N LEU A 249 6.50 -11.02 0.69
CA LEU A 249 6.90 -11.16 2.09
C LEU A 249 8.27 -10.56 2.37
N SER A 250 9.24 -10.71 1.46
CA SER A 250 10.57 -10.11 1.64
C SER A 250 10.51 -8.58 1.62
N TYR A 251 9.66 -8.00 0.77
CA TYR A 251 9.48 -6.54 0.71
C TYR A 251 8.76 -5.98 1.95
N MET A 252 7.72 -6.67 2.42
CA MET A 252 7.06 -6.34 3.69
C MET A 252 8.03 -6.45 4.87
N HIS A 253 8.87 -7.49 4.88
CA HIS A 253 9.90 -7.65 5.89
C HIS A 253 10.93 -6.52 5.85
N LEU A 254 11.36 -6.10 4.66
CA LEU A 254 12.28 -4.97 4.51
C LEU A 254 11.70 -3.70 5.16
N LEU A 255 10.43 -3.36 4.87
CA LEU A 255 9.77 -2.22 5.51
C LEU A 255 9.66 -2.37 7.03
N PHE A 256 9.35 -3.58 7.52
CA PHE A 256 9.31 -3.88 8.95
C PHE A 256 10.68 -3.68 9.63
N GLU A 257 11.78 -3.96 8.94
CA GLU A 257 13.12 -3.76 9.50
C GLU A 257 13.53 -2.28 9.49
N ILE A 258 13.41 -1.63 8.34
CA ILE A 258 13.95 -0.28 8.14
C ILE A 258 13.06 0.84 8.72
N CYS A 259 11.78 0.57 8.95
CA CYS A 259 10.84 1.53 9.52
C CYS A 259 10.29 1.05 10.87
N PRO A 260 10.09 1.96 11.85
CA PRO A 260 9.58 1.58 13.17
C PRO A 260 8.05 1.40 13.21
N TYR A 261 7.30 1.61 12.11
CA TYR A 261 5.82 1.69 12.11
C TYR A 261 5.13 0.48 12.75
N PHE A 262 5.45 -0.71 12.23
CA PHE A 262 4.85 -1.96 12.69
C PHE A 262 5.40 -2.36 14.06
N LYS A 263 6.71 -2.20 14.29
CA LYS A 263 7.34 -2.48 15.59
C LYS A 263 6.73 -1.62 16.70
N PHE A 264 6.54 -0.33 16.45
CA PHE A 264 5.82 0.60 17.32
C PHE A 264 4.40 0.12 17.63
N GLY A 265 3.62 -0.20 16.60
CA GLY A 265 2.26 -0.70 16.73
C GLY A 265 2.17 -1.97 17.56
N HIS A 266 2.96 -2.97 17.19
CA HIS A 266 3.01 -4.27 17.87
C HIS A 266 3.45 -4.13 19.32
N MET A 267 4.48 -3.33 19.62
CA MET A 267 4.94 -3.12 21.00
C MET A 267 3.93 -2.37 21.84
N SER A 268 3.24 -1.38 21.26
CA SER A 268 2.16 -0.65 21.95
C SER A 268 1.00 -1.58 22.31
N GLY A 269 0.54 -2.38 21.35
CA GLY A 269 -0.53 -3.35 21.56
C GLY A 269 -0.14 -4.46 22.53
N ASN A 270 1.04 -5.07 22.34
CA ASN A 270 1.54 -6.13 23.21
C ASN A 270 1.77 -5.64 24.63
N GLY A 271 2.26 -4.41 24.81
CA GLY A 271 2.42 -3.80 26.14
C GLY A 271 1.10 -3.70 26.88
N ALA A 272 0.06 -3.17 26.23
CA ALA A 272 -1.29 -3.08 26.80
C ALA A 272 -1.86 -4.46 27.15
N ILE A 273 -1.69 -5.44 26.26
CA ILE A 273 -2.18 -6.81 26.46
C ILE A 273 -1.44 -7.47 27.62
N ALA A 274 -0.10 -7.39 27.65
CA ALA A 274 0.71 -7.99 28.71
C ALA A 274 0.35 -7.42 30.09
N GLU A 275 0.12 -6.10 30.18
CA GLU A 275 -0.29 -5.44 31.42
C GLU A 275 -1.68 -5.88 31.88
N ALA A 276 -2.66 -5.90 30.97
CA ALA A 276 -4.02 -6.33 31.27
C ALA A 276 -4.07 -7.82 31.68
N MET A 277 -3.19 -8.65 31.13
CA MET A 277 -3.17 -10.10 31.33
C MET A 277 -2.18 -10.57 32.41
N LYS A 278 -1.52 -9.65 33.12
CA LYS A 278 -0.44 -9.98 34.06
C LYS A 278 -0.82 -10.99 35.14
N ASP A 279 -2.07 -10.99 35.62
CA ASP A 279 -2.52 -11.90 36.69
C ASP A 279 -3.38 -13.07 36.18
N GLU A 280 -3.52 -13.20 34.85
CA GLU A 280 -4.41 -14.20 34.25
C GLU A 280 -3.69 -15.53 34.01
N SER A 281 -4.40 -16.63 34.28
CA SER A 281 -3.89 -18.00 34.05
C SER A 281 -4.23 -18.55 32.67
N LYS A 282 -5.28 -18.02 32.04
CA LYS A 282 -5.74 -18.38 30.70
C LYS A 282 -6.05 -17.11 29.92
N VAL A 283 -5.36 -16.93 28.80
CA VAL A 283 -5.46 -15.74 27.95
C VAL A 283 -5.95 -16.16 26.58
N HIS A 284 -6.98 -15.48 26.09
CA HIS A 284 -7.46 -15.60 24.71
C HIS A 284 -7.24 -14.28 24.00
N ILE A 285 -6.55 -14.32 22.88
CA ILE A 285 -6.30 -13.16 22.02
C ILE A 285 -7.08 -13.36 20.72
N ILE A 286 -7.89 -12.38 20.34
CA ILE A 286 -8.52 -12.32 19.02
C ILE A 286 -7.77 -11.26 18.21
N ASP A 287 -7.13 -11.69 17.13
CA ASP A 287 -6.44 -10.82 16.20
C ASP A 287 -7.24 -10.72 14.90
N PHE A 288 -7.70 -9.51 14.57
CA PHE A 288 -8.47 -9.25 13.36
C PHE A 288 -7.63 -9.15 12.09
N GLN A 289 -6.30 -9.23 12.19
CA GLN A 289 -5.40 -9.28 11.04
C GLN A 289 -4.12 -10.07 11.37
N ILE A 290 -4.24 -11.40 11.44
CA ILE A 290 -3.12 -12.26 11.90
C ILE A 290 -1.89 -12.18 11.01
N SER A 291 -2.05 -11.95 9.69
CA SER A 291 -0.96 -11.79 8.73
C SER A 291 0.11 -12.89 8.85
N GLN A 292 1.33 -12.56 9.29
CA GLN A 292 2.42 -13.52 9.53
C GLN A 292 2.60 -13.92 11.01
N GLY A 293 1.81 -13.37 11.93
CA GLY A 293 1.88 -13.65 13.37
C GLY A 293 3.10 -13.06 14.09
N VAL A 294 3.88 -12.18 13.43
CA VAL A 294 5.13 -11.62 13.97
C VAL A 294 4.92 -10.87 15.28
N GLN A 295 3.80 -10.15 15.42
CA GLN A 295 3.42 -9.47 16.67
C GLN A 295 3.46 -10.44 17.87
N TRP A 296 2.90 -11.64 17.69
CA TRP A 296 2.66 -12.59 18.78
C TRP A 296 3.91 -13.32 19.25
N ILE A 297 4.96 -13.39 18.43
CA ILE A 297 6.26 -13.93 18.84
C ILE A 297 6.78 -13.21 20.09
N THR A 298 6.81 -11.88 20.03
CA THR A 298 7.32 -11.06 21.15
C THR A 298 6.41 -11.10 22.38
N LEU A 299 5.09 -11.19 22.20
CA LEU A 299 4.16 -11.31 23.33
C LEU A 299 4.27 -12.68 24.03
N ILE A 300 4.40 -13.76 23.26
CA ILE A 300 4.59 -15.11 23.80
C ILE A 300 5.87 -15.14 24.66
N GLN A 301 6.96 -14.54 24.20
CA GLN A 301 8.20 -14.40 24.99
C GLN A 301 7.98 -13.61 26.28
N ALA A 302 7.32 -12.45 26.18
CA ALA A 302 7.05 -11.60 27.34
C ALA A 302 6.20 -12.32 28.40
N LEU A 303 5.15 -13.03 27.99
CA LEU A 303 4.28 -13.80 28.89
C LEU A 303 4.98 -15.05 29.45
N ALA A 304 5.91 -15.66 28.70
CA ALA A 304 6.74 -16.76 29.18
C ALA A 304 7.69 -16.33 30.30
N ALA A 305 8.21 -15.11 30.24
CA ALA A 305 9.14 -14.54 31.23
C ALA A 305 8.44 -14.00 32.49
N ARG A 306 7.11 -14.06 32.56
CA ARG A 306 6.34 -13.51 33.67
C ARG A 306 6.65 -14.20 35.01
N PRO A 307 6.70 -13.46 36.13
CA PRO A 307 6.75 -14.06 37.46
C PRO A 307 5.58 -15.03 37.69
N GLY A 308 5.88 -16.24 38.20
CA GLY A 308 4.87 -17.29 38.39
C GLY A 308 4.65 -18.20 37.16
N GLY A 309 5.29 -17.89 36.03
CA GLY A 309 5.29 -18.72 34.82
C GLY A 309 4.25 -18.32 33.77
N PRO A 310 4.29 -18.97 32.60
CA PRO A 310 3.43 -18.64 31.47
C PRO A 310 1.96 -18.97 31.75
N PRO A 311 1.02 -18.14 31.24
CA PRO A 311 -0.38 -18.55 31.14
C PRO A 311 -0.57 -19.59 30.02
N GLN A 312 -1.74 -20.23 30.00
CA GLN A 312 -2.22 -20.85 28.77
C GLN A 312 -2.62 -19.75 27.79
N ILE A 313 -2.08 -19.78 26.58
CA ILE A 313 -2.37 -18.80 25.53
C ILE A 313 -3.18 -19.46 24.43
N ARG A 314 -4.29 -18.83 24.05
CA ARG A 314 -5.04 -19.15 22.85
C ARG A 314 -5.09 -17.94 21.93
N ILE A 315 -4.88 -18.14 20.64
CA ILE A 315 -5.00 -17.08 19.64
C ILE A 315 -6.04 -17.49 18.60
N THR A 316 -7.07 -16.67 18.42
CA THR A 316 -7.92 -16.71 17.22
C THR A 316 -7.38 -15.71 16.22
N GLY A 317 -6.75 -16.22 15.16
CA GLY A 317 -6.22 -15.40 14.06
C GLY A 317 -7.23 -15.32 12.92
N ILE A 318 -7.78 -14.14 12.71
CA ILE A 318 -8.69 -13.84 11.59
C ILE A 318 -7.87 -13.30 10.44
N ASP A 319 -8.16 -13.79 9.24
CA ASP A 319 -7.63 -13.23 8.01
C ASP A 319 -8.56 -13.55 6.84
N ASP A 320 -8.55 -12.71 5.81
CA ASP A 320 -9.33 -12.99 4.61
C ASP A 320 -8.63 -14.03 3.71
N SER A 321 -9.39 -14.60 2.77
CA SER A 321 -8.82 -15.58 1.81
C SER A 321 -7.88 -14.93 0.79
N THR A 322 -7.92 -13.60 0.63
CA THR A 322 -7.10 -12.88 -0.34
C THR A 322 -5.66 -12.70 0.14
N SER A 323 -5.42 -12.66 1.45
CA SER A 323 -4.08 -12.64 2.05
C SER A 323 -3.37 -13.99 1.99
N ALA A 324 -4.09 -15.08 1.70
CA ALA A 324 -3.53 -16.42 1.64
C ALA A 324 -2.45 -16.55 0.55
N TYR A 325 -2.58 -15.82 -0.55
CA TYR A 325 -1.57 -15.79 -1.60
C TYR A 325 -0.25 -15.24 -1.03
N ALA A 326 -0.24 -14.01 -0.50
CA ALA A 326 0.93 -13.37 0.10
C ALA A 326 1.59 -14.24 1.19
N ARG A 327 0.82 -14.98 1.98
CA ARG A 327 1.34 -15.85 3.05
C ARG A 327 1.92 -17.18 2.54
N GLY A 328 1.62 -17.59 1.32
CA GLY A 328 1.92 -18.94 0.81
C GLY A 328 0.96 -20.02 1.36
N GLY A 329 -0.21 -19.61 1.89
CA GLY A 329 -1.27 -20.49 2.37
C GLY A 329 -2.18 -19.86 3.41
N GLY A 330 -3.10 -20.66 3.96
CA GLY A 330 -4.09 -20.20 4.93
C GLY A 330 -3.48 -19.83 6.31
N PRO A 331 -4.27 -19.21 7.19
CA PRO A 331 -3.81 -18.79 8.53
C PRO A 331 -3.30 -19.95 9.40
N SER A 332 -3.66 -21.20 9.09
CA SER A 332 -3.17 -22.40 9.76
C SER A 332 -1.64 -22.55 9.74
N ILE A 333 -0.96 -22.06 8.69
CA ILE A 333 0.51 -22.07 8.62
C ILE A 333 1.11 -21.16 9.70
N VAL A 334 0.48 -20.00 9.97
CA VAL A 334 0.88 -19.10 11.07
C VAL A 334 0.71 -19.82 12.39
N GLY A 335 -0.43 -20.47 12.60
CA GLY A 335 -0.71 -21.26 13.79
C GLY A 335 0.37 -22.30 14.06
N GLN A 336 0.81 -23.05 13.05
CA GLN A 336 1.90 -24.01 13.21
C GLN A 336 3.23 -23.37 13.61
N ARG A 337 3.58 -22.22 13.01
CA ARG A 337 4.81 -21.49 13.37
C ARG A 337 4.74 -20.98 14.81
N LEU A 338 3.62 -20.37 15.21
CA LEU A 338 3.40 -19.89 16.57
C LEU A 338 3.39 -21.02 17.59
N SER A 339 2.77 -22.17 17.28
CA SER A 339 2.77 -23.34 18.16
C SER A 339 4.18 -23.88 18.42
N ARG A 340 5.02 -24.02 17.38
CA ARG A 340 6.43 -24.45 17.54
C ARG A 340 7.22 -23.45 18.37
N PHE A 341 6.99 -22.16 18.15
CA PHE A 341 7.66 -21.11 18.90
C PHE A 341 7.23 -21.10 20.38
N ALA A 342 5.94 -21.20 20.66
CA ALA A 342 5.39 -21.29 22.01
C ALA A 342 5.91 -22.53 22.75
N GLU A 343 6.02 -23.68 22.06
CA GLU A 343 6.63 -24.90 22.60
C GLU A 343 8.09 -24.66 23.01
N SER A 344 8.88 -23.96 22.17
CA SER A 344 10.27 -23.60 22.51
C SER A 344 10.37 -22.69 23.75
N CYS A 345 9.33 -21.88 24.00
CA CYS A 345 9.21 -21.03 25.19
C CYS A 345 8.52 -21.74 26.37
N LYS A 346 8.14 -23.02 26.23
CA LYS A 346 7.40 -23.82 27.23
C LYS A 346 6.05 -23.21 27.62
N VAL A 347 5.36 -22.58 26.66
CA VAL A 347 4.05 -21.97 26.84
C VAL A 347 2.95 -22.92 26.35
N PRO A 348 1.95 -23.27 27.17
CA PRO A 348 0.78 -24.00 26.69
C PRO A 348 0.01 -23.15 25.68
N PHE A 349 -0.07 -23.61 24.43
CA PHE A 349 -0.55 -22.79 23.32
C PHE A 349 -1.57 -23.50 22.44
N GLU A 350 -2.58 -22.74 22.00
CA GLU A 350 -3.58 -23.17 21.03
C GLU A 350 -3.83 -22.07 20.00
N PHE A 351 -4.03 -22.46 18.74
CA PHE A 351 -4.35 -21.53 17.66
C PHE A 351 -5.61 -21.95 16.93
N HIS A 352 -6.54 -21.01 16.78
CA HIS A 352 -7.72 -21.12 15.95
C HIS A 352 -7.58 -20.23 14.72
N ALA A 353 -7.78 -20.81 13.54
CA ALA A 353 -7.66 -20.14 12.26
C ALA A 353 -9.06 -19.79 11.71
N ALA A 354 -9.38 -18.51 11.61
CA ALA A 354 -10.64 -18.04 11.02
C ALA A 354 -10.36 -17.39 9.65
N THR A 355 -10.69 -18.08 8.56
CA THR A 355 -10.52 -17.55 7.18
C THR A 355 -11.80 -16.82 6.76
N ILE A 356 -12.04 -15.65 7.34
CA ILE A 356 -13.30 -14.90 7.23
C ILE A 356 -12.98 -13.41 7.11
N SER A 357 -13.73 -12.67 6.30
CA SER A 357 -13.61 -11.21 6.26
C SER A 357 -14.05 -10.59 7.59
N GLY A 358 -13.36 -9.56 8.09
CA GLY A 358 -13.80 -8.80 9.27
C GLY A 358 -15.23 -8.26 9.15
N CYS A 359 -15.71 -8.02 7.92
CA CYS A 359 -17.08 -7.63 7.60
C CYS A 359 -18.12 -8.75 7.74
N GLU A 360 -17.71 -9.99 7.95
CA GLU A 360 -18.58 -11.17 8.02
C GLU A 360 -18.50 -11.89 9.36
N VAL A 361 -17.47 -11.61 10.16
CA VAL A 361 -17.24 -12.22 11.48
C VAL A 361 -18.48 -12.12 12.38
N GLN A 362 -18.88 -13.28 12.90
CA GLN A 362 -19.91 -13.46 13.92
C GLN A 362 -19.32 -14.01 15.22
N LEU A 363 -20.16 -14.15 16.25
CA LEU A 363 -19.74 -14.57 17.59
C LEU A 363 -19.18 -16.00 17.61
N GLU A 364 -19.82 -16.89 16.85
CA GLU A 364 -19.48 -18.31 16.72
C GLU A 364 -18.09 -18.53 16.12
N ASP A 365 -17.64 -17.63 15.26
CA ASP A 365 -16.34 -17.74 14.57
C ASP A 365 -15.15 -17.53 15.52
N LEU A 366 -15.40 -16.88 16.66
CA LEU A 366 -14.37 -16.47 17.62
C LEU A 366 -13.97 -17.59 18.60
N GLU A 367 -14.76 -18.67 18.65
CA GLU A 367 -14.59 -19.83 19.53
C GLU A 367 -14.36 -19.43 21.00
N LEU A 368 -15.25 -18.63 21.59
CA LEU A 368 -15.10 -18.20 22.98
C LEU A 368 -15.25 -19.35 23.99
N ARG A 369 -14.47 -19.32 25.07
CA ARG A 369 -14.52 -20.34 26.13
C ARG A 369 -14.67 -19.69 27.51
N PRO A 370 -15.52 -20.23 28.40
CA PRO A 370 -15.66 -19.70 29.75
C PRO A 370 -14.34 -19.76 30.55
N GLY A 371 -14.06 -18.69 31.28
CA GLY A 371 -12.91 -18.60 32.20
C GLY A 371 -11.58 -18.20 31.54
N GLU A 372 -11.59 -17.78 30.28
CA GLU A 372 -10.44 -17.15 29.63
C GLU A 372 -10.55 -15.62 29.69
N ALA A 373 -9.44 -14.95 29.96
CA ALA A 373 -9.36 -13.49 29.88
C ALA A 373 -9.10 -13.06 28.43
N LEU A 374 -9.96 -12.18 27.93
CA LEU A 374 -10.00 -11.84 26.50
C LEU A 374 -9.26 -10.53 26.18
N ALA A 375 -8.35 -10.58 25.22
CA ALA A 375 -7.77 -9.43 24.53
C ALA A 375 -8.24 -9.40 23.08
N VAL A 376 -8.51 -8.21 22.54
CA VAL A 376 -8.79 -8.02 21.11
C VAL A 376 -7.79 -7.03 20.50
N ASN A 377 -7.26 -7.35 19.32
CA ASN A 377 -6.26 -6.57 18.62
C ASN A 377 -6.77 -6.13 17.25
N PHE A 378 -6.75 -4.83 17.00
CA PHE A 378 -6.99 -4.22 15.71
C PHE A 378 -5.73 -3.46 15.29
N ALA A 379 -4.83 -4.13 14.57
CA ALA A 379 -3.63 -3.50 14.02
C ALA A 379 -3.78 -3.32 12.51
N PHE A 380 -3.85 -2.06 12.07
CA PHE A 380 -3.89 -1.66 10.66
C PHE A 380 -4.98 -2.37 9.85
N ILE A 381 -6.21 -2.45 10.38
CA ILE A 381 -7.28 -3.25 9.75
C ILE A 381 -8.65 -2.56 9.72
N LEU A 382 -8.96 -1.69 10.68
CA LEU A 382 -10.30 -1.09 10.70
C LEU A 382 -10.50 -0.13 9.52
N HIS A 383 -9.42 0.51 9.04
CA HIS A 383 -9.49 1.38 7.87
C HIS A 383 -9.89 0.64 6.59
N HIS A 384 -9.58 -0.65 6.42
CA HIS A 384 -10.01 -1.44 5.27
C HIS A 384 -11.50 -1.77 5.26
N MET A 385 -12.15 -1.72 6.41
CA MET A 385 -13.58 -2.00 6.49
C MET A 385 -14.41 -0.88 5.89
N PRO A 386 -15.47 -1.21 5.11
CA PRO A 386 -16.41 -0.22 4.61
C PRO A 386 -17.07 0.56 5.75
N ASP A 387 -17.12 1.88 5.57
CA ASP A 387 -17.78 2.79 6.49
C ASP A 387 -19.21 3.11 6.04
N GLU A 388 -19.86 4.01 6.76
CA GLU A 388 -21.21 4.50 6.47
C GLU A 388 -21.38 5.14 5.07
N SER A 389 -20.28 5.51 4.38
CA SER A 389 -20.33 6.08 3.02
C SER A 389 -20.44 5.01 1.93
N VAL A 390 -20.13 3.76 2.27
CA VAL A 390 -20.11 2.62 1.33
C VAL A 390 -21.28 1.69 1.57
N ASP A 391 -21.58 1.39 2.83
CA ASP A 391 -22.62 0.45 3.23
C ASP A 391 -23.43 0.99 4.42
N THR A 392 -24.76 0.90 4.33
CA THR A 392 -25.67 1.33 5.40
C THR A 392 -25.55 0.47 6.66
N GLN A 393 -24.97 -0.73 6.56
CA GLN A 393 -24.72 -1.61 7.71
C GLN A 393 -23.63 -1.09 8.65
N ASN A 394 -22.74 -0.20 8.18
CA ASN A 394 -21.60 0.35 8.94
C ASN A 394 -20.83 -0.76 9.69
N HIS A 395 -20.06 -1.53 8.92
CA HIS A 395 -19.33 -2.72 9.40
C HIS A 395 -18.37 -2.41 10.55
N ARG A 396 -17.76 -1.22 10.54
CA ARG A 396 -16.89 -0.72 11.63
C ARG A 396 -17.63 -0.69 12.96
N ASP A 397 -18.77 0.00 13.01
CA ASP A 397 -19.53 0.13 14.25
C ASP A 397 -20.17 -1.20 14.67
N ARG A 398 -20.63 -2.01 13.70
CA ARG A 398 -21.13 -3.36 13.97
C ARG A 398 -20.07 -4.21 14.67
N LEU A 399 -18.85 -4.22 14.15
CA LEU A 399 -17.76 -5.01 14.70
C LEU A 399 -17.36 -4.52 16.10
N LEU A 400 -17.26 -3.21 16.31
CA LEU A 400 -16.96 -2.65 17.63
C LEU A 400 -18.02 -3.02 18.67
N ARG A 401 -19.31 -3.02 18.31
CA ARG A 401 -20.38 -3.47 19.22
C ARG A 401 -20.31 -4.97 19.50
N LEU A 402 -20.01 -5.79 18.49
CA LEU A 402 -19.77 -7.22 18.68
C LEU A 402 -18.65 -7.43 19.69
N VAL A 403 -17.48 -6.80 19.47
CA VAL A 403 -16.34 -6.89 20.39
C VAL A 403 -16.69 -6.39 21.78
N LYS A 404 -17.42 -5.27 21.92
CA LYS A 404 -17.84 -4.80 23.25
C LYS A 404 -18.72 -5.81 23.97
N SER A 405 -19.61 -6.50 23.25
CA SER A 405 -20.49 -7.52 23.82
C SER A 405 -19.72 -8.71 24.41
N LEU A 406 -18.49 -8.95 23.97
CA LEU A 406 -17.61 -10.00 24.51
C LEU A 406 -17.02 -9.64 25.87
N SER A 407 -17.16 -8.38 26.30
CA SER A 407 -16.56 -7.83 27.52
C SER A 407 -15.05 -8.12 27.64
N PRO A 408 -14.25 -7.77 26.61
CA PRO A 408 -12.81 -7.99 26.64
C PRO A 408 -12.17 -7.20 27.76
N LYS A 409 -11.12 -7.75 28.37
CA LYS A 409 -10.35 -7.04 29.41
C LYS A 409 -9.58 -5.87 28.80
N VAL A 410 -9.12 -6.03 27.56
CA VAL A 410 -8.46 -4.97 26.81
C VAL A 410 -8.74 -5.12 25.31
N VAL A 411 -8.93 -3.99 24.63
CA VAL A 411 -8.93 -3.89 23.17
C VAL A 411 -7.83 -2.92 22.77
N THR A 412 -7.01 -3.29 21.78
CA THR A 412 -5.94 -2.44 21.26
C THR A 412 -6.26 -2.02 19.84
N LEU A 413 -5.94 -0.77 19.53
CA LEU A 413 -6.11 -0.18 18.20
C LEU A 413 -4.79 0.46 17.77
N VAL A 414 -4.32 0.10 16.59
CA VAL A 414 -3.20 0.74 15.90
C VAL A 414 -3.63 1.08 14.48
N GLU A 415 -3.52 2.35 14.10
CA GLU A 415 -3.98 2.85 12.80
C GLU A 415 -3.06 3.95 12.26
N GLN A 416 -3.08 4.16 10.95
CA GLN A 416 -2.40 5.26 10.28
C GLN A 416 -3.06 6.60 10.65
N GLU A 417 -2.27 7.62 11.00
CA GLU A 417 -2.76 8.96 11.35
C GLU A 417 -2.86 9.84 10.08
N SER A 418 -3.92 9.60 9.30
CA SER A 418 -4.17 10.30 8.04
C SER A 418 -5.66 10.49 7.76
N ASN A 419 -6.05 11.65 7.20
CA ASN A 419 -7.45 11.94 6.85
C ASN A 419 -7.75 11.70 5.37
N THR A 420 -7.65 10.44 4.92
CA THR A 420 -7.91 10.08 3.52
C THR A 420 -9.31 9.51 3.29
N ASN A 421 -10.17 9.43 4.31
CA ASN A 421 -11.50 8.86 4.14
C ASN A 421 -12.58 9.89 3.77
N THR A 422 -12.88 10.84 4.66
CA THR A 422 -14.08 11.71 4.56
C THR A 422 -13.90 12.93 3.67
N ALA A 423 -12.69 13.17 3.17
CA ALA A 423 -12.36 14.35 2.39
C ALA A 423 -12.74 14.21 0.90
N PRO A 424 -13.20 15.29 0.23
CA PRO A 424 -13.31 15.33 -1.23
C PRO A 424 -11.98 15.03 -1.91
N PHE A 425 -12.02 14.63 -3.19
CA PHE A 425 -10.85 14.12 -3.91
C PHE A 425 -9.60 15.00 -3.80
N LEU A 426 -9.68 16.30 -4.08
CA LEU A 426 -8.50 17.17 -4.05
C LEU A 426 -7.89 17.28 -2.65
N SER A 427 -8.71 17.48 -1.61
CA SER A 427 -8.25 17.53 -0.22
C SER A 427 -7.63 16.20 0.21
N ARG A 428 -8.23 15.08 -0.19
CA ARG A 428 -7.70 13.73 0.03
C ARG A 428 -6.37 13.52 -0.68
N PHE A 429 -6.23 13.98 -1.92
CA PHE A 429 -4.99 13.89 -2.69
C PHE A 429 -3.85 14.66 -2.00
N ILE A 430 -4.12 15.88 -1.55
CA ILE A 430 -3.14 16.71 -0.83
C ILE A 430 -2.74 16.05 0.51
N GLU A 431 -3.71 15.51 1.25
CA GLU A 431 -3.44 14.81 2.50
C GLU A 431 -2.60 13.54 2.26
N ALA A 432 -2.94 12.73 1.26
CA ALA A 432 -2.16 11.55 0.89
C ALA A 432 -0.73 11.94 0.48
N MET A 433 -0.56 13.00 -0.31
CA MET A 433 0.75 13.50 -0.70
C MET A 433 1.59 13.88 0.52
N ASN A 434 1.04 14.67 1.44
CA ASN A 434 1.78 15.12 2.62
C ASN A 434 2.10 13.96 3.58
N TYR A 435 1.15 13.02 3.78
CA TYR A 435 1.36 11.85 4.62
C TYR A 435 2.44 10.92 4.05
N TYR A 436 2.31 10.50 2.79
CA TYR A 436 3.28 9.59 2.18
C TYR A 436 4.62 10.28 1.89
N LEU A 437 4.67 11.60 1.74
CA LEU A 437 5.96 12.29 1.63
C LEU A 437 6.82 12.06 2.88
N ALA A 438 6.22 12.20 4.07
CA ALA A 438 6.91 11.90 5.33
C ALA A 438 7.37 10.43 5.40
N VAL A 439 6.55 9.49 4.90
CA VAL A 439 6.93 8.06 4.80
C VAL A 439 8.10 7.84 3.83
N PHE A 440 8.10 8.51 2.67
CA PHE A 440 9.18 8.36 1.68
C PHE A 440 10.47 9.03 2.13
N GLU A 441 10.40 10.16 2.83
CA GLU A 441 11.54 10.83 3.45
C GLU A 441 12.18 10.00 4.55
N SER A 442 11.37 9.29 5.35
CA SER A 442 11.89 8.43 6.40
C SER A 442 12.57 7.16 5.89
N ILE A 443 12.15 6.66 4.72
CA ILE A 443 12.85 5.58 4.01
C ILE A 443 14.15 6.10 3.37
N ASP A 444 14.15 7.34 2.87
CA ASP A 444 15.31 7.95 2.18
C ASP A 444 16.54 8.08 3.08
N VAL A 445 16.34 8.27 4.38
CA VAL A 445 17.45 8.35 5.34
C VAL A 445 18.06 6.98 5.68
N THR A 446 17.35 5.88 5.36
CA THR A 446 17.74 4.54 5.79
C THR A 446 18.39 3.73 4.68
N LEU A 447 17.90 3.85 3.43
CA LEU A 447 18.40 3.08 2.29
C LEU A 447 18.80 3.98 1.10
N PRO A 448 19.87 3.62 0.34
CA PRO A 448 20.26 4.33 -0.87
C PRO A 448 19.16 4.39 -1.92
N ARG A 449 19.23 5.43 -2.77
CA ARG A 449 18.12 5.72 -3.69
C ARG A 449 18.01 4.81 -4.89
N ASP A 450 19.06 4.10 -5.21
CA ASP A 450 19.15 3.08 -6.25
C ASP A 450 19.00 1.66 -5.69
N HIS A 451 18.73 1.52 -4.39
CA HIS A 451 18.55 0.23 -3.74
C HIS A 451 17.32 -0.50 -4.31
N LYS A 452 17.56 -1.62 -5.00
CA LYS A 452 16.52 -2.34 -5.75
C LYS A 452 15.39 -2.85 -4.87
N GLU A 453 15.71 -3.43 -3.71
CA GLU A 453 14.66 -3.96 -2.83
C GLU A 453 13.84 -2.84 -2.20
N ARG A 454 14.41 -1.64 -2.03
CA ARG A 454 13.68 -0.47 -1.56
C ARG A 454 12.68 -0.01 -2.61
N ILE A 455 13.10 0.08 -3.88
CA ILE A 455 12.21 0.38 -5.01
C ILE A 455 11.06 -0.63 -5.07
N ASN A 456 11.37 -1.93 -4.94
CA ASN A 456 10.36 -2.98 -4.96
C ASN A 456 9.41 -2.88 -3.76
N ALA A 457 9.91 -2.59 -2.55
CA ALA A 457 9.07 -2.36 -1.39
C ALA A 457 8.15 -1.15 -1.56
N GLU A 458 8.66 -0.03 -2.06
CA GLU A 458 7.84 1.14 -2.36
C GLU A 458 6.75 0.83 -3.40
N GLN A 459 7.11 0.13 -4.47
CA GLN A 459 6.20 -0.23 -5.55
C GLN A 459 5.14 -1.25 -5.14
N HIS A 460 5.51 -2.29 -4.40
CA HIS A 460 4.61 -3.41 -4.09
C HIS A 460 3.84 -3.22 -2.79
N CYS A 461 4.34 -2.38 -1.88
CA CYS A 461 3.72 -2.16 -0.58
C CYS A 461 3.00 -0.80 -0.53
N LEU A 462 3.69 0.30 -0.85
CA LEU A 462 3.16 1.66 -0.65
C LEU A 462 2.37 2.16 -1.86
N ALA A 463 2.84 1.91 -3.08
CA ALA A 463 2.19 2.41 -4.29
C ALA A 463 0.76 1.87 -4.44
N ARG A 464 0.52 0.63 -4.02
CA ARG A 464 -0.82 0.03 -4.02
C ARG A 464 -1.80 0.84 -3.17
N GLU A 465 -1.37 1.25 -1.98
CA GLU A 465 -2.22 2.04 -1.09
C GLU A 465 -2.48 3.44 -1.69
N ILE A 466 -1.41 4.10 -2.15
CA ILE A 466 -1.47 5.43 -2.78
C ILE A 466 -2.43 5.43 -3.99
N VAL A 467 -2.29 4.45 -4.88
CA VAL A 467 -3.14 4.32 -6.06
C VAL A 467 -4.60 4.05 -5.67
N ASN A 468 -4.86 3.22 -4.64
CA ASN A 468 -6.23 2.99 -4.18
C ASN A 468 -6.88 4.28 -3.65
N ILE A 469 -6.16 5.08 -2.85
CA ILE A 469 -6.64 6.34 -2.28
C ILE A 469 -7.00 7.37 -3.38
N ILE A 470 -6.20 7.42 -4.44
CA ILE A 470 -6.33 8.41 -5.52
C ILE A 470 -7.33 7.94 -6.58
N ALA A 471 -7.21 6.71 -7.07
CA ALA A 471 -7.89 6.25 -8.27
C ALA A 471 -9.27 5.62 -8.02
N CYS A 472 -9.50 5.07 -6.83
CA CYS A 472 -10.74 4.36 -6.52
C CYS A 472 -11.77 5.26 -5.81
N GLU A 473 -13.04 4.87 -5.89
CA GLU A 473 -14.16 5.47 -5.15
C GLU A 473 -15.15 4.37 -4.71
N GLY A 474 -16.11 4.72 -3.85
CA GLY A 474 -17.13 3.78 -3.39
C GLY A 474 -16.53 2.52 -2.76
N ALA A 475 -17.13 1.36 -3.00
CA ALA A 475 -16.68 0.08 -2.44
C ALA A 475 -15.27 -0.36 -2.92
N GLU A 476 -14.80 0.14 -4.06
CA GLU A 476 -13.49 -0.22 -4.62
C GLU A 476 -12.34 0.51 -3.93
N ARG A 477 -12.63 1.63 -3.24
CA ARG A 477 -11.66 2.31 -2.39
C ARG A 477 -11.68 1.69 -1.00
N VAL A 478 -10.64 0.94 -0.66
CA VAL A 478 -10.50 0.23 0.61
C VAL A 478 -9.58 0.96 1.57
N GLU A 479 -8.60 1.71 1.07
CA GLU A 479 -7.68 2.50 1.90
C GLU A 479 -8.37 3.78 2.39
N ARG A 480 -8.92 3.70 3.60
CA ARG A 480 -9.80 4.71 4.20
C ARG A 480 -9.34 5.09 5.59
N HIS A 481 -8.13 5.65 5.67
CA HIS A 481 -7.55 6.13 6.93
C HIS A 481 -8.41 7.24 7.55
N GLU A 482 -8.53 7.19 8.88
CA GLU A 482 -9.18 8.21 9.69
C GLU A 482 -8.21 8.64 10.80
N LEU A 483 -8.25 9.92 11.17
CA LEU A 483 -7.52 10.41 12.34
C LEU A 483 -7.99 9.69 13.60
N LEU A 484 -7.09 9.48 14.57
CA LEU A 484 -7.39 8.75 15.80
C LEU A 484 -8.60 9.35 16.56
N GLY A 485 -8.83 10.66 16.47
CA GLY A 485 -10.00 11.30 17.08
C GLY A 485 -11.34 10.72 16.60
N LYS A 486 -11.45 10.33 15.32
CA LYS A 486 -12.65 9.69 14.78
C LYS A 486 -12.80 8.26 15.29
N TRP A 487 -11.70 7.50 15.33
CA TRP A 487 -11.69 6.17 15.94
C TRP A 487 -12.06 6.20 17.43
N LYS A 488 -11.49 7.12 18.22
CA LYS A 488 -11.86 7.34 19.63
C LYS A 488 -13.36 7.57 19.79
N SER A 489 -13.94 8.39 18.91
CA SER A 489 -15.39 8.65 18.91
C SER A 489 -16.20 7.37 18.66
N ARG A 490 -15.80 6.53 17.69
CA ARG A 490 -16.46 5.24 17.41
C ARG A 490 -16.39 4.29 18.61
N PHE A 491 -15.22 4.17 19.25
CA PHE A 491 -15.05 3.35 20.46
C PHE A 491 -15.91 3.83 21.62
N LEU A 492 -15.92 5.14 21.89
CA LEU A 492 -16.78 5.72 22.94
C LEU A 492 -18.27 5.47 22.66
N MET A 493 -18.73 5.64 21.42
CA MET A 493 -20.12 5.36 21.03
C MET A 493 -20.48 3.88 21.14
N ALA A 494 -19.52 2.97 20.93
CA ALA A 494 -19.71 1.54 21.16
C ALA A 494 -19.69 1.15 22.65
N GLY A 495 -19.40 2.10 23.57
CA GLY A 495 -19.42 1.88 25.02
C GLY A 495 -18.07 1.46 25.60
N PHE A 496 -16.97 1.63 24.86
CA PHE A 496 -15.63 1.43 25.39
C PHE A 496 -15.18 2.61 26.25
N THR A 497 -14.27 2.31 27.17
CA THR A 497 -13.61 3.30 28.01
C THR A 497 -12.12 3.34 27.68
N PRO A 498 -11.48 4.53 27.58
CA PRO A 498 -10.05 4.61 27.31
C PRO A 498 -9.23 3.88 28.39
N HIS A 499 -8.22 3.13 27.96
CA HIS A 499 -7.25 2.44 28.81
C HIS A 499 -5.85 2.97 28.48
N PRO A 500 -5.35 4.00 29.19
CA PRO A 500 -4.06 4.60 28.89
C PRO A 500 -2.92 3.58 28.97
N LEU A 501 -1.96 3.68 28.04
CA LEU A 501 -0.76 2.84 28.04
C LEU A 501 0.17 3.24 29.20
N SER A 502 0.80 2.25 29.85
CA SER A 502 1.69 2.55 30.97
C SER A 502 2.99 3.21 30.54
N SER A 503 3.59 3.97 31.45
CA SER A 503 4.88 4.62 31.26
C SER A 503 6.01 3.65 30.91
N TYR A 504 5.90 2.39 31.33
CA TYR A 504 6.85 1.32 30.99
C TYR A 504 6.81 0.98 29.49
N VAL A 505 5.61 0.85 28.91
CA VAL A 505 5.45 0.64 27.46
C VAL A 505 6.05 1.82 26.70
N ASN A 506 5.76 3.05 27.16
CA ASN A 506 6.26 4.28 26.54
C ASN A 506 7.80 4.33 26.59
N ALA A 507 8.42 3.98 27.72
CA ALA A 507 9.87 3.92 27.86
C ALA A 507 10.50 2.87 26.93
N THR A 508 9.89 1.69 26.82
CA THR A 508 10.38 0.61 25.95
C THR A 508 10.36 1.02 24.48
N ILE A 509 9.28 1.70 24.05
CA ILE A 509 9.17 2.23 22.70
C ILE A 509 10.18 3.36 22.45
N LYS A 510 10.40 4.26 23.43
CA LYS A 510 11.47 5.27 23.32
C LYS A 510 12.83 4.63 23.10
N THR A 511 13.14 3.53 23.79
CA THR A 511 14.38 2.78 23.59
C THR A 511 14.44 2.15 22.20
N LEU A 512 13.34 1.57 21.69
CA LEU A 512 13.28 1.06 20.32
C LEU A 512 13.69 2.13 19.30
N LEU A 513 13.13 3.35 19.45
CA LEU A 513 13.34 4.44 18.50
C LEU A 513 14.78 4.95 18.46
N GLN A 514 15.60 4.69 19.49
CA GLN A 514 17.03 5.02 19.48
C GLN A 514 17.81 4.25 18.39
N ASN A 515 17.26 3.16 17.87
CA ASN A 515 17.85 2.40 16.77
C ASN A 515 17.52 2.98 15.38
N TYR A 516 16.73 4.06 15.32
CA TYR A 516 16.27 4.71 14.10
C TYR A 516 16.74 6.17 14.04
N SER A 517 16.42 6.88 12.95
CA SER A 517 16.72 8.30 12.83
C SER A 517 16.10 9.12 13.97
N ASP A 518 16.85 10.09 14.46
CA ASP A 518 16.44 11.12 15.43
C ASP A 518 15.26 12.00 14.98
N LYS A 519 14.89 11.94 13.69
CA LYS A 519 13.70 12.57 13.14
C LYS A 519 12.40 11.86 13.50
N TYR A 520 12.47 10.60 13.95
CA TYR A 520 11.30 9.93 14.52
C TYR A 520 10.98 10.50 15.91
N SER A 521 9.69 10.71 16.18
CA SER A 521 9.21 11.23 17.45
C SER A 521 8.18 10.28 18.07
N LEU A 522 8.13 10.27 19.40
CA LEU A 522 7.08 9.60 20.18
C LEU A 522 6.38 10.64 21.05
N GLU A 523 5.11 10.89 20.76
CA GLU A 523 4.25 11.77 21.54
C GLU A 523 3.19 10.96 22.28
N GLU A 524 2.97 11.29 23.56
CA GLU A 524 1.84 10.78 24.33
C GLU A 524 0.81 11.90 24.46
N LYS A 525 -0.41 11.64 23.98
CA LYS A 525 -1.48 12.63 23.97
C LYS A 525 -2.84 11.98 24.15
N ASP A 526 -3.63 12.50 25.09
CA ASP A 526 -5.00 12.07 25.37
C ASP A 526 -5.12 10.55 25.57
N GLY A 527 -4.16 9.93 26.29
CA GLY A 527 -4.12 8.50 26.57
C GLY A 527 -3.76 7.60 25.36
N ALA A 528 -3.23 8.18 24.30
CA ALA A 528 -2.75 7.48 23.11
C ALA A 528 -1.29 7.82 22.82
N LEU A 529 -0.61 6.95 22.09
CA LEU A 529 0.74 7.17 21.57
C LEU A 529 0.70 7.50 20.09
N TYR A 530 1.57 8.41 19.67
CA TYR A 530 1.76 8.79 18.29
C TYR A 530 3.23 8.63 17.93
N LEU A 531 3.47 7.81 16.90
CA LEU A 531 4.74 7.77 16.19
C LEU A 531 4.70 8.82 15.09
N GLY A 532 5.62 9.77 15.15
CA GLY A 532 5.77 10.83 14.15
C GLY A 532 7.09 10.75 13.38
N TRP A 533 7.10 11.41 12.23
CA TRP A 533 8.29 11.78 11.48
C TRP A 533 8.32 13.31 11.37
N MET A 534 9.34 13.93 11.96
CA MET A 534 9.39 15.38 12.17
C MET A 534 8.10 15.89 12.85
N ASP A 535 7.35 16.77 12.20
CA ASP A 535 6.09 17.35 12.67
C ASP A 535 4.84 16.57 12.22
N ARG A 536 5.00 15.48 11.47
CA ARG A 536 3.89 14.67 10.95
C ARG A 536 3.70 13.40 11.77
N ALA A 537 2.53 13.25 12.41
CA ALA A 537 2.10 11.97 12.96
C ALA A 537 1.85 10.95 11.84
N LEU A 538 2.37 9.74 12.01
CA LEU A 538 2.29 8.64 11.03
C LEU A 538 1.40 7.50 11.52
N VAL A 539 1.64 7.02 12.74
CA VAL A 539 0.88 5.89 13.33
C VAL A 539 0.44 6.28 14.72
N ALA A 540 -0.80 5.95 15.05
CA ALA A 540 -1.35 6.16 16.38
C ALA A 540 -1.74 4.81 17.02
N ALA A 541 -1.49 4.67 18.31
CA ALA A 541 -1.82 3.48 19.09
C ALA A 541 -2.57 3.85 20.38
N CYS A 542 -3.62 3.10 20.70
CA CYS A 542 -4.38 3.27 21.95
C CYS A 542 -4.99 1.95 22.43
N ALA A 543 -5.42 1.91 23.69
CA ALA A 543 -6.09 0.77 24.28
C ALA A 543 -7.39 1.18 24.97
N TRP A 544 -8.28 0.19 25.16
CA TRP A 544 -9.65 0.36 25.64
C TRP A 544 -10.11 -0.81 26.52
N SER A 545 -11.14 -0.57 27.34
CA SER A 545 -11.83 -1.58 28.17
C SER A 545 -13.35 -1.52 27.99
#